data_AF-A0A2M7UZ94-F1
#
_entry.id   AF-A0A2M7UZ94-F1
#
_cell.length_a   1.000
_cell.length_b   1.000
_cell.length_c   1.000
_cell.angle_alpha   90.00
_cell.angle_beta   90.00
_cell.angle_gamma   90.00
#
_symmetry.space_group_name_H-M   'P 1'
#
loop_
_entity.id
_entity.type
_entity.pdbx_description
1 polymer ?
#
loop_
_entity_poly.entity_id
_entity_poly.type
_entity_poly.pdbx_seq_one_letter_code
_entity_poly.pdbx_strand_id
1 'polypeptide(L)' 'MEIVKCDKCKKVKKPQKGKLSSETGWISGSVRGGSPWEIISFDLCENCSRKLTKFVKSYLAV' A
#
# COMPACT_ATOMS: atom_id res chain seq x y z
N MET A 1 18.70 -4.19 5.81
CA MET A 1 17.29 -3.95 6.17
C MET A 1 16.67 -3.09 5.08
N GLU A 2 15.71 -3.62 4.33
CA GLU A 2 15.00 -2.85 3.30
C GLU A 2 14.01 -1.90 4.00
N ILE A 3 14.15 -0.59 3.73
CA ILE A 3 13.30 0.44 4.32
C ILE A 3 12.09 0.62 3.42
N VAL A 4 10.98 -0.02 3.76
CA VAL A 4 9.71 0.19 3.04
C VAL A 4 9.15 1.58 3.37
N LYS A 5 8.78 2.36 2.34
CA LYS A 5 8.15 3.68 2.47
C LYS A 5 6.81 3.67 1.77
N CYS A 6 5.85 4.41 2.32
CA CYS A 6 4.58 4.61 1.64
C CYS A 6 4.81 5.47 0.40
N ASP A 7 4.44 4.99 -0.78
CA ASP A 7 4.67 5.71 -2.03
C ASP A 7 3.89 7.02 -2.08
N LYS A 8 2.71 7.07 -1.45
CA LYS A 8 1.85 8.25 -1.45
C LYS A 8 2.26 9.34 -0.47
N CYS A 9 2.60 9.00 0.78
CA CYS A 9 2.85 9.99 1.84
C CYS A 9 4.26 9.93 2.45
N LYS A 10 5.14 9.07 1.92
CA LYS A 10 6.54 8.89 2.32
C LYS A 10 6.76 8.47 3.77
N LYS A 11 5.70 8.11 4.50
CA LYS A 11 5.77 7.49 5.83
C LYS A 11 6.66 6.24 5.77
N VAL A 12 7.59 6.09 6.70
CA VAL A 12 8.49 4.92 6.75
C VAL A 12 7.84 3.80 7.55
N LYS A 13 7.90 2.56 7.03
CA LYS A 13 7.52 1.34 7.76
C LYS A 13 8.61 1.08 8.80
N LYS A 14 8.30 1.36 10.07
CA LYS A 14 9.23 1.10 11.17
C LYS A 14 9.31 -0.41 11.41
N PRO A 15 10.51 -1.00 11.48
CA PRO A 15 10.65 -2.39 11.89
C PRO A 15 10.15 -2.52 13.34
N GLN A 16 9.08 -3.29 13.56
CA GLN A 16 8.61 -3.55 14.90
C GLN A 16 9.58 -4.53 15.58
N LYS A 17 10.46 -4.01 16.44
CA LYS A 17 11.24 -4.84 17.36
C LYS A 17 10.28 -5.46 18.37
N GLY A 18 10.06 -6.77 18.27
CA GLY A 18 9.51 -7.58 19.38
C GLY A 18 7.99 -7.67 19.52
N LYS A 19 7.18 -7.29 18.53
CA LYS A 19 5.74 -7.61 18.53
C LYS A 19 5.37 -8.38 17.27
N LEU A 20 4.95 -9.64 17.44
CA LEU A 20 4.04 -10.31 16.50
C LEU A 20 2.75 -9.48 16.46
N SER A 21 2.71 -8.44 15.63
CA SER A 21 1.47 -7.75 15.32
C SER A 21 1.07 -8.18 13.92
N SER A 22 0.17 -9.16 13.87
CA SER A 22 -0.50 -9.65 12.64
C SER A 22 -1.34 -8.58 11.92
N GLU A 23 -1.17 -7.30 12.22
CA GLU A 23 -1.97 -6.19 11.72
C GLU A 23 -1.11 -5.01 11.28
N THR A 24 0.01 -5.25 10.59
CA THR A 24 0.56 -4.14 9.80
C THR A 24 -0.37 -3.88 8.64
N GLY A 25 -1.37 -2.99 8.82
CA GLY A 25 -2.34 -2.51 7.81
C GLY A 25 -1.72 -1.78 6.60
N TRP A 26 -0.45 -2.05 6.34
CA TRP A 26 0.22 -1.75 5.10
C TRP A 26 -0.28 -2.70 4.02
N ILE A 27 -0.53 -2.17 2.83
CA ILE A 27 -0.80 -2.97 1.65
C ILE A 27 0.31 -2.76 0.65
N SER A 28 0.68 -3.82 -0.02
CA SER A 28 1.59 -3.80 -1.16
C SER A 28 0.82 -4.38 -2.34
N GLY A 29 0.99 -3.81 -3.52
CA GLY A 29 0.29 -4.26 -4.71
C GLY A 29 0.99 -3.79 -5.98
N SER A 30 0.47 -4.24 -7.11
CA SER A 30 0.91 -3.78 -8.41
C SER A 30 -0.28 -3.57 -9.33
N VAL A 31 -0.17 -2.58 -10.20
CA VAL A 31 -1.12 -2.34 -11.29
C VAL A 31 -0.38 -2.38 -12.62
N ARG A 32 -1.06 -2.89 -13.64
CA ARG A 32 -0.57 -2.75 -15.02
C ARG A 32 -0.85 -1.33 -15.49
N GLY A 33 0.15 -0.70 -16.08
CA GLY A 33 0.06 0.62 -16.68
C GLY A 33 -0.62 0.60 -18.04
N GLY A 34 -0.42 1.65 -18.81
CA GLY A 34 -1.01 1.78 -20.16
C GLY A 34 -0.38 0.82 -21.16
N SER A 35 0.84 0.35 -20.90
CA SER A 35 1.55 -0.62 -21.74
C SER A 35 1.59 -2.03 -21.12
N PRO A 36 1.59 -3.11 -21.93
CA PRO A 36 1.62 -4.49 -21.44
C PRO A 36 2.81 -4.84 -20.52
N TRP A 37 3.92 -4.11 -20.67
CA TRP A 37 5.18 -4.30 -19.94
C TRP A 37 5.31 -3.38 -18.72
N GLU A 38 4.40 -2.42 -18.56
CA GLU A 38 4.45 -1.44 -17.49
C GLU A 38 3.76 -2.02 -16.26
N ILE A 39 4.54 -2.32 -15.22
CA ILE A 39 4.04 -2.75 -13.92
C ILE A 39 4.44 -1.71 -12.89
N ILE A 40 3.45 -1.07 -12.29
CA ILE A 40 3.65 -0.08 -11.23
C ILE A 40 3.39 -0.79 -9.91
N SER A 41 4.47 -1.07 -9.17
CA SER A 41 4.40 -1.58 -7.81
C SER A 41 4.26 -0.43 -6.81
N PHE A 42 3.49 -0.65 -5.74
CA PHE A 42 3.28 0.34 -4.69
C PHE A 42 3.20 -0.30 -3.30
N ASP A 43 3.68 0.46 -2.32
CA ASP A 43 3.51 0.23 -0.89
C ASP A 43 2.70 1.39 -0.28
N LEU A 44 1.59 1.08 0.39
CA LEU A 44 0.75 2.07 1.04
C LEU A 44 0.63 1.79 2.52
N CYS A 45 0.80 2.84 3.32
CA CYS A 45 0.47 2.78 4.74
C CYS A 45 -1.05 2.68 4.94
N GLU A 46 -1.47 2.28 6.13
CA GLU A 46 -2.88 2.08 6.51
C GLU A 46 -3.82 3.24 6.15
N ASN A 47 -3.40 4.48 6.38
CA ASN A 47 -4.23 5.64 6.05
C ASN A 47 -4.42 5.81 4.53
N CYS A 48 -3.39 5.50 3.74
CA CYS A 48 -3.45 5.60 2.29
C CYS A 48 -4.18 4.41 1.67
N SER A 49 -4.03 3.22 2.23
CA SER A 49 -4.74 2.00 1.81
C SER A 49 -6.24 2.10 2.03
N ARG A 50 -6.68 2.67 3.17
CA ARG A 50 -8.10 2.96 3.44
C ARG A 50 -8.70 3.93 2.42
N LYS A 51 -7.95 4.97 2.02
CA LYS A 51 -8.40 5.92 0.98
C LYS A 51 -8.58 5.23 -0.37
N LEU A 52 -7.61 4.40 -0.77
CA LEU A 52 -7.70 3.61 -2.00
C LEU A 52 -8.92 2.67 -1.95
N THR A 53 -9.10 1.95 -0.84
CA THR A 53 -10.24 1.04 -0.66
C THR A 53 -11.57 1.77 -0.76
N LYS A 54 -11.70 2.94 -0.12
CA LYS A 54 -12.92 3.77 -0.20
C LYS A 54 -13.20 4.24 -1.62
N PHE A 55 -12.15 4.66 -2.34
CA PHE A 55 -12.27 5.04 -3.75
C PHE A 55 -12.73 3.86 -4.61
N VAL A 56 -12.10 2.70 -4.48
CA VAL A 56 -12.44 1.50 -5.27
C VAL A 56 -13.87 1.03 -4.99
N LYS A 57 -14.28 0.98 -3.72
CA LYS A 57 -15.67 0.67 -3.33
C LYS A 57 -16.67 1.62 -3.98
N SER A 58 -16.41 2.94 -3.88
CA SER A 58 -17.25 3.94 -4.52
C SER A 58 -17.29 3.81 -6.04
N TYR A 59 -16.16 3.48 -6.66
CA TYR A 59 -16.05 3.32 -8.11
C TYR A 59 -16.81 2.08 -8.62
N LEU A 60 -16.72 0.98 -7.88
CA LEU A 60 -17.41 -0.28 -8.19
C LEU A 60 -18.87 -0.30 -7.74
N ALA A 61 -19.33 0.74 -7.03
CA ALA A 61 -20.65 0.81 -6.41
C ALA A 61 -20.95 -0.36 -5.43
N VAL A 62 -19.95 -0.76 -4.64
CA VAL A 62 -20.02 -1.84 -3.62
C VAL A 62 -19.74 -1.31 -2.22
#